data_AF-A0A396J2Z5-F1
#
_entry.id   AF-A0A396J2Z5-F1
#
_cell.length_a   1.000
_cell.length_b   1.000
_cell.length_c   1.000
_cell.angle_alpha   90.00
_cell.angle_beta   90.00
_cell.angle_gamma   90.00
#
_symmetry.space_group_name_H-M   'P 1'
#
loop_
_entity.id
_entity.type
_entity.pdbx_description
1 polymer ?
#
loop_
_entity_poly.entity_id
_entity_poly.type
_entity_poly.pdbx_seq_one_letter_code
_entity_poly.pdbx_strand_id
1 'polypeptide(L)'
;MYEEASQVANDAVGSVLMEHGKATLGEDFKVFFCLTITAIGVSQTRALAPDTNKAKDSTASIFEILDSKPTIDSSSNEGATLETVKGDFELQKVSFRYPTRPNIQIFKDLCLSIPAGKVII
;
A
#
# COMPACT_ATOMS: atom_id res chain seq x y z
N MET A 1 7.16 -30.12 -24.69
CA MET A 1 5.97 -30.89 -25.13
C MET A 1 4.88 -30.05 -25.78
N TYR A 2 4.11 -29.18 -25.10
CA TYR A 2 3.07 -28.37 -25.79
C TYR A 2 3.64 -27.25 -26.68
N GLU A 3 4.76 -26.65 -26.27
CA GLU A 3 5.40 -25.55 -26.99
C GLU A 3 6.13 -26.01 -28.25
N GLU A 4 6.76 -27.19 -28.21
CA GLU A 4 7.38 -27.83 -29.37
C GLU A 4 6.34 -28.28 -30.41
N ALA A 5 5.17 -28.77 -29.96
CA ALA A 5 4.08 -29.13 -30.87
C ALA A 5 3.48 -27.90 -31.57
N SER A 6 3.40 -26.76 -30.88
CA SER A 6 2.96 -25.48 -31.47
C SER A 6 3.99 -24.92 -32.46
N GLN A 7 5.28 -25.10 -32.18
CA GLN A 7 6.36 -24.69 -33.07
C GLN A 7 6.30 -25.45 -34.39
N VAL A 8 6.23 -26.78 -34.31
CA VAL A 8 6.16 -27.67 -35.49
C VAL A 8 4.90 -27.40 -36.33
N ALA A 9 3.78 -27.08 -35.68
CA ALA A 9 2.55 -26.70 -36.37
C ALA A 9 2.69 -25.38 -37.15
N ASN A 10 3.34 -24.36 -36.56
CA ASN A 10 3.59 -23.09 -37.24
C ASN A 10 4.53 -23.26 -38.44
N ASP A 11 5.57 -24.07 -38.29
CA ASP A 11 6.54 -24.34 -39.36
C ASP A 11 5.87 -25.11 -40.53
N ALA A 12 4.96 -26.04 -40.22
CA ALA A 12 4.19 -26.77 -41.23
C ALA A 12 3.22 -25.87 -42.01
N VAL A 13 2.53 -24.95 -41.32
CA VAL A 13 1.62 -23.99 -41.96
C VAL A 13 2.39 -22.98 -42.81
N GLY A 14 3.55 -22.51 -42.35
CA GLY A 14 4.45 -21.64 -43.12
C GLY A 14 4.91 -22.30 -44.42
N SER A 15 5.38 -23.55 -44.34
CA SER A 15 5.79 -24.34 -45.52
C SER A 15 4.68 -24.45 -46.58
N VAL A 16 3.43 -24.72 -46.16
CA VAL A 16 2.27 -24.79 -47.07
C VAL A 16 1.96 -23.43 -47.71
N LEU A 17 2.12 -22.32 -46.98
CA LEU A 17 1.90 -20.97 -47.50
C LEU A 17 2.99 -20.53 -48.50
N MET A 18 4.23 -20.95 -48.26
CA MET A 18 5.34 -20.75 -49.18
C MET A 18 5.18 -21.55 -50.48
N GLU A 19 4.69 -22.78 -50.40
CA GLU A 19 4.42 -23.63 -51.58
C GLU A 19 3.37 -23.01 -52.51
N HIS A 20 2.37 -22.32 -51.94
CA HIS A 20 1.34 -21.59 -52.70
C HIS A 20 1.78 -20.19 -53.15
N GLY A 21 3.05 -19.80 -52.92
CA GLY A 21 3.58 -18.49 -53.30
C GLY A 21 2.96 -17.31 -52.56
N LYS A 22 2.29 -17.55 -51.41
CA LYS A 22 1.57 -16.53 -50.63
C LYS A 22 2.42 -15.90 -49.53
N ALA A 23 3.57 -16.48 -49.23
CA ALA A 23 4.53 -15.98 -48.25
C ALA A 23 5.96 -16.29 -48.71
N THR A 24 6.89 -15.39 -48.43
CA THR A 24 8.32 -15.58 -48.67
C THR A 24 8.98 -16.11 -47.40
N LEU A 25 10.03 -16.92 -47.52
CA LEU A 25 10.82 -17.43 -46.37
C LEU A 25 11.21 -16.32 -45.39
N GLY A 26 11.58 -15.13 -45.88
CA GLY A 26 11.92 -13.98 -45.04
C GLY A 26 10.75 -13.41 -44.22
N GLU A 27 9.52 -13.52 -44.72
CA GLU A 27 8.30 -13.06 -44.03
C GLU A 27 7.94 -14.02 -42.88
N ASP A 28 8.07 -15.33 -43.11
CA ASP A 28 7.82 -16.35 -42.10
C ASP A 28 8.81 -16.25 -40.94
N PHE A 29 10.12 -16.13 -41.23
CA PHE A 29 11.12 -15.91 -40.17
C PHE A 29 10.88 -14.60 -39.41
N LYS A 30 10.44 -13.54 -40.09
CA LYS A 30 10.14 -12.27 -39.44
C LYS A 30 8.99 -12.39 -38.44
N VAL A 31 7.89 -13.05 -38.83
CA VAL A 31 6.74 -13.28 -37.94
C VAL A 31 7.15 -14.17 -36.76
N PHE A 32 7.92 -15.23 -37.02
CA PHE A 32 8.40 -16.14 -35.99
C PHE A 32 9.27 -15.42 -34.94
N PHE A 33 10.29 -14.67 -35.37
CA PHE A 33 11.14 -13.91 -34.45
C PHE A 33 10.35 -12.81 -33.71
N CYS A 34 9.39 -12.16 -34.37
CA CYS A 34 8.55 -11.16 -33.73
C CYS A 34 7.70 -11.77 -32.59
N LEU A 35 7.08 -12.93 -32.84
CA LEU A 35 6.22 -13.61 -31.87
C LEU A 35 7.04 -14.12 -30.67
N THR A 36 8.19 -14.74 -30.91
CA THR A 36 9.07 -15.27 -29.86
C THR A 36 9.65 -14.17 -28.97
N ILE A 37 10.17 -13.09 -29.56
CA ILE A 37 10.69 -11.94 -28.80
C ILE A 37 9.58 -11.28 -27.96
N THR A 38 8.36 -11.17 -28.52
CA THR A 38 7.21 -10.61 -27.79
C THR A 38 6.80 -11.49 -26.61
N ALA A 39 6.73 -12.81 -26.81
CA ALA A 39 6.39 -13.76 -25.76
C ALA A 39 7.40 -13.75 -24.60
N ILE A 40 8.69 -13.67 -24.92
CA ILE A 40 9.77 -13.54 -23.93
C ILE A 40 9.64 -12.21 -23.17
N GLY A 41 9.34 -11.11 -23.87
CA GLY A 41 9.12 -9.80 -23.25
C GLY A 41 7.99 -9.82 -22.22
N VAL A 42 6.80 -10.31 -22.61
CA VAL A 42 5.64 -10.40 -21.71
C VAL A 42 5.93 -11.30 -20.50
N SER A 43 6.64 -12.41 -20.70
CA SER A 43 7.00 -13.34 -19.63
C SER A 43 7.93 -12.71 -18.59
N GLN A 44 8.93 -11.94 -19.03
CA GLN A 44 9.83 -11.23 -18.13
C GLN A 44 9.12 -10.10 -17.37
N THR A 45 8.23 -9.34 -18.03
CA THR A 45 7.44 -8.32 -17.33
C THR A 45 6.53 -8.93 -16.27
N ARG A 46 5.94 -10.10 -16.52
CA ARG A 46 5.15 -10.83 -15.53
C ARG A 46 5.96 -11.22 -14.29
N ALA A 47 7.24 -11.54 -14.44
CA ALA A 47 8.10 -11.85 -13.31
C ALA A 47 8.33 -10.63 -12.37
N LEU A 48 8.24 -9.40 -12.89
CA LEU A 48 8.39 -8.15 -12.14
C LEU A 48 7.07 -7.59 -11.57
N ALA A 49 5.93 -8.13 -12.00
CA ALA A 49 4.61 -7.71 -11.54
C ALA A 49 4.41 -7.77 -10.00
N PRO A 50 4.82 -8.85 -9.27
CA PRO A 50 4.61 -8.91 -7.83
C PRO A 50 5.37 -7.82 -7.07
N ASP A 51 6.58 -7.45 -7.51
CA ASP A 51 7.38 -6.41 -6.86
C ASP A 51 6.78 -5.02 -7.06
N THR A 52 6.21 -4.77 -8.25
CA THR A 52 5.50 -3.53 -8.54
C THR A 52 4.26 -3.36 -7.67
N ASN A 53 3.50 -4.42 -7.46
CA ASN A 53 2.33 -4.40 -6.57
C ASN A 53 2.74 -4.12 -5.12
N LYS A 54 3.75 -4.82 -4.61
CA LYS A 54 4.28 -4.58 -3.26
C LYS A 54 4.77 -3.15 -3.07
N ALA A 55 5.47 -2.60 -4.06
CA ALA A 55 5.91 -1.21 -4.04
C ALA A 55 4.70 -0.26 -3.94
N LYS A 56 3.66 -0.48 -4.75
CA LYS A 56 2.43 0.33 -4.72
C LYS A 56 1.75 0.29 -3.35
N ASP A 57 1.60 -0.89 -2.78
CA ASP A 57 0.94 -1.08 -1.48
C ASP A 57 1.75 -0.45 -0.34
N SER A 58 3.08 -0.57 -0.39
CA SER A 58 3.99 0.02 0.60
C SER A 58 3.97 1.54 0.53
N THR A 59 4.01 2.09 -0.69
CA THR A 59 3.89 3.53 -0.90
C THR A 59 2.54 4.06 -0.42
N ALA A 60 1.44 3.35 -0.69
CA ALA A 60 0.11 3.73 -0.22
C ALA A 60 0.04 3.78 1.32
N SER A 61 0.60 2.79 2.02
CA SER A 61 0.65 2.78 3.49
C SER A 61 1.46 3.94 4.07
N ILE A 62 2.58 4.31 3.44
CA ILE A 62 3.39 5.46 3.87
C ILE A 62 2.59 6.76 3.70
N PHE A 63 1.93 6.94 2.56
CA PHE A 63 1.12 8.14 2.32
C PHE A 63 -0.10 8.20 3.25
N GLU A 64 -0.72 7.07 3.58
CA GLU A 64 -1.82 7.01 4.56
C GLU A 64 -1.40 7.57 5.93
N ILE A 65 -0.19 7.24 6.39
CA ILE A 65 0.35 7.77 7.65
C ILE A 65 0.65 9.27 7.51
N LEU A 66 1.29 9.67 6.40
CA LEU A 66 1.70 11.06 6.18
C LEU A 66 0.51 12.02 6.07
N ASP A 67 -0.56 11.58 5.41
CA ASP A 67 -1.78 12.37 5.21
C ASP A 67 -2.73 12.29 6.42
N SER A 68 -2.45 11.42 7.39
CA SER A 68 -3.26 11.30 8.60
C SER A 68 -3.19 12.57 9.44
N LYS A 69 -4.35 13.10 9.83
CA LYS A 69 -4.46 14.27 10.71
C LYS A 69 -4.80 13.80 12.12
N PRO A 70 -3.92 14.01 13.12
CA PRO A 70 -4.24 13.63 14.49
C PRO A 70 -5.34 14.53 15.05
N THR A 71 -6.27 13.94 15.81
CA THR A 71 -7.34 14.70 16.49
C THR A 71 -6.78 15.70 17.50
N ILE A 72 -5.63 15.39 18.08
CA ILE A 72 -4.88 16.25 18.99
C ILE A 72 -3.57 16.58 18.28
N ASP A 73 -3.49 17.80 17.75
CA ASP A 73 -2.31 18.29 17.04
C ASP A 73 -1.33 18.95 18.02
N SER A 74 -0.27 18.22 18.37
CA SER A 74 0.80 18.72 19.23
C SER A 74 1.73 19.73 18.55
N SER A 75 1.70 19.83 17.22
CA SER A 75 2.52 20.77 16.44
C SER A 75 1.79 22.08 16.16
N SER A 76 0.49 22.14 16.42
CA SER A 76 -0.28 23.38 16.34
C SER A 76 0.14 24.35 17.44
N ASN A 77 0.27 25.63 17.08
CA ASN A 77 0.47 26.73 18.03
C ASN A 77 -0.88 27.36 18.45
N GLU A 78 -1.99 26.68 18.15
CA GLU A 78 -3.33 27.06 18.59
C GLU A 78 -3.54 26.67 20.06
N GLY A 79 -4.22 27.53 20.80
CA GLY A 79 -4.50 27.32 22.22
C GLY A 79 -4.22 28.56 23.07
N ALA A 80 -4.50 28.44 24.35
CA ALA A 80 -4.21 29.49 25.32
C ALA A 80 -2.87 29.21 26.01
N THR A 81 -1.91 30.12 25.83
CA THR A 81 -0.66 30.11 26.60
C THR A 81 -0.85 30.99 27.84
N LEU A 82 -0.77 30.38 29.02
CA LEU A 82 -0.88 31.08 30.29
C LEU A 82 0.48 31.67 30.71
N GLU A 83 0.56 32.97 30.94
CA GLU A 83 1.80 33.65 31.39
C GLU A 83 2.23 33.22 32.80
N THR A 84 1.27 32.84 33.65
CA THR A 84 1.52 32.37 35.02
C THR A 84 0.55 31.25 35.34
N VAL A 85 1.08 30.13 35.84
CA VAL A 85 0.30 28.94 36.22
C VAL A 85 0.36 28.78 37.74
N LYS A 86 -0.78 28.92 38.41
CA LYS A 86 -0.90 28.76 39.87
C LYS A 86 -0.73 27.30 40.32
N GLY A 87 -1.08 26.34 39.46
CA GLY A 87 -0.93 24.90 39.72
C GLY A 87 -2.09 24.25 40.46
N ASP A 88 -3.25 24.93 40.57
CA ASP A 88 -4.49 24.28 41.02
C ASP A 88 -5.00 23.35 39.90
N PHE A 89 -5.30 22.10 40.25
CA PHE A 89 -5.72 21.07 39.31
C PHE A 89 -7.07 20.48 39.72
N GLU A 90 -7.97 20.31 38.75
CA GLU A 90 -9.29 19.74 38.98
C GLU A 90 -9.69 18.81 37.82
N LEU A 91 -10.25 17.66 38.16
CA LEU A 91 -10.97 16.75 37.28
C LEU A 91 -12.43 16.76 37.68
N GLN A 92 -13.34 16.99 36.73
CA GLN A 92 -14.78 17.00 36.98
C GLN A 92 -15.47 15.94 36.13
N LYS A 93 -16.09 14.95 36.78
CA LYS A 93 -16.90 13.88 36.16
C LYS A 93 -16.22 13.22 34.98
N VAL A 94 -14.92 12.93 35.10
CA VAL A 94 -14.13 12.37 34.01
C VAL A 94 -14.46 10.89 33.84
N SER A 95 -14.93 10.54 32.64
CA SER A 95 -15.18 9.17 32.22
C SER A 95 -14.23 8.79 31.10
N PHE A 96 -13.34 7.82 31.36
CA PHE A 96 -12.25 7.46 30.44
C PHE A 96 -12.20 5.97 30.13
N ARG A 97 -11.92 5.66 28.85
CA ARG A 97 -11.66 4.32 28.29
C ARG A 97 -10.45 4.41 27.37
N TYR A 98 -9.58 3.40 27.42
CA TYR A 98 -8.52 3.28 26.42
C TYR A 98 -9.12 2.87 25.06
N PRO A 99 -8.74 3.52 23.94
CA PRO A 99 -9.23 3.15 22.60
C PRO A 99 -8.96 1.68 22.23
N THR A 100 -7.83 1.14 22.68
CA THR A 100 -7.45 -0.27 22.46
C THR A 100 -8.29 -1.27 23.24
N ARG A 101 -8.99 -0.83 24.30
CA ARG A 101 -9.84 -1.66 25.16
C ARG A 101 -11.16 -0.93 25.47
N PRO A 102 -12.05 -0.73 24.46
CA PRO A 102 -13.24 0.11 24.60
C PRO A 102 -14.31 -0.50 25.52
N ASN A 103 -14.22 -1.80 25.81
CA ASN A 103 -15.17 -2.50 26.67
C ASN A 103 -14.88 -2.30 28.16
N ILE A 104 -13.71 -1.77 28.52
CA ILE A 104 -13.29 -1.62 29.92
C ILE A 104 -13.29 -0.13 30.27
N GLN A 105 -14.19 0.26 31.16
CA GLN A 105 -14.20 1.60 31.76
C GLN A 105 -13.11 1.69 32.83
N ILE A 106 -12.19 2.64 32.69
CA ILE A 106 -11.12 2.86 33.67
C ILE A 106 -11.56 3.87 34.73
N PHE A 107 -12.03 5.04 34.30
CA PHE A 107 -12.60 6.04 35.19
C PHE A 107 -14.08 6.18 34.89
N LYS A 108 -14.92 6.17 35.92
CA LYS A 108 -16.36 6.41 35.82
C LYS A 108 -16.71 7.60 36.70
N ASP A 109 -17.03 8.72 36.07
CA ASP A 109 -17.40 9.98 36.73
C ASP A 109 -16.41 10.43 37.82
N LEU A 110 -15.11 10.33 37.55
CA LEU A 110 -14.07 10.71 38.51
C LEU A 110 -14.08 12.23 38.75
N CYS A 111 -14.23 12.63 40.01
CA CYS A 111 -14.03 14.00 40.47
C CYS A 111 -12.81 14.05 41.40
N LEU A 112 -11.86 14.93 41.12
CA LEU A 112 -10.64 15.11 41.90
C LEU A 112 -10.27 16.59 41.93
N SER A 113 -9.87 17.11 43.08
CA SER A 113 -9.36 18.48 43.21
C SER A 113 -8.07 18.46 44.00
N ILE A 114 -7.03 19.05 43.43
CA ILE A 114 -5.69 19.13 44.01
C ILE A 114 -5.28 20.60 44.02
N PRO A 115 -5.21 21.23 45.21
CA PRO A 115 -4.71 22.59 45.31
C PRO A 115 -3.20 22.63 45.08
N ALA A 116 -2.71 23.77 44.59
CA ALA A 116 -1.31 24.00 44.32
C ALA A 116 -0.40 23.64 45.51
N GLY A 117 0.71 22.95 45.24
CA GLY A 117 1.73 22.60 46.24
C GLY A 117 1.37 21.44 47.17
N LYS A 118 0.23 20.76 46.97
CA LYS A 118 -0.12 19.53 47.70
C LYS A 118 0.19 18.28 46.90
N VAL A 119 0.66 17.26 47.60
CA VAL A 119 0.83 15.90 47.08
C VAL A 119 -0.27 15.04 47.68
N ILE A 120 -0.95 14.28 46.84
CA ILE A 120 -1.86 13.22 47.28
C ILE A 120 -1.02 11.94 47.38
N ILE A 121 -0.92 11.38 48.58
CA ILE A 121 -0.20 10.14 48.88
C ILE A 121 -1.24 9.05 49.14
#